data_AF-A0A2D8HXD1-F1
#
_entry.id   AF-A0A2D8HXD1-F1
#
_cell.length_a   1.000
_cell.length_b   1.000
_cell.length_c   1.000
_cell.angle_alpha   90.00
_cell.angle_beta   90.00
_cell.angle_gamma   90.00
#
_symmetry.space_group_name_H-M   'P 1'
#
loop_
_entity.id
_entity.type
_entity.pdbx_description
1 polymer ?
#
loop_
_entity_poly.entity_id
_entity_poly.type
_entity_poly.pdbx_seq_one_letter_code
_entity_poly.pdbx_strand_id
1 'polypeptide(L)'
;DGRIQLKVEEINGSQVMTEVTVGGLLSNNKGINRQGGGLSAAALTEKDYADIKLAAEIGVDYLAVSFPRSGDDINQARHLLREAGGQGVLCAKIERAEAVASEHALDHIIRASDAVMVARGDLGVEIGDAQLVGKQKQIISRARQLNRVVITATQMMESMIENPMPTRAEVMDVANAVLDGTDAVMLSAETAAGKHPIATVKAMADICLGAETHPSAQLRHQDLEEMFSSITEATAMSAMYAATHLNGVTAIIALTESGFTAKLMSRITSHLPIFSLSRHSHSRDKSALYRGVYPINFDSTSVANPISEAIEVVKKSGHIKAGDLVILTHGDVMETVGSSNTCKIIEVR
;
A
#
# COMPACT_ATOMS: atom_id res chain seq x y z
N ASP A 1 -3.80 5.14 -21.94
CA ASP A 1 -5.26 5.28 -21.71
C ASP A 1 -6.17 4.73 -22.81
N GLY A 2 -5.69 4.23 -23.95
CA GLY A 2 -6.57 3.57 -24.95
C GLY A 2 -7.58 4.46 -25.69
N ARG A 3 -7.55 5.78 -25.51
CA ARG A 3 -8.44 6.75 -26.19
C ARG A 3 -8.33 6.75 -27.72
N ILE A 4 -7.17 6.33 -28.23
CA ILE A 4 -6.92 6.09 -29.64
C ILE A 4 -6.37 4.67 -29.74
N GLN A 5 -6.85 3.90 -30.70
CA GLN A 5 -6.41 2.52 -30.94
C GLN A 5 -5.99 2.34 -32.38
N LEU A 6 -4.90 1.62 -32.55
CA LEU A 6 -4.25 1.36 -33.83
C LEU A 6 -4.04 -0.15 -33.96
N LYS A 7 -4.37 -0.70 -35.13
CA LYS A 7 -4.09 -2.08 -35.50
C LYS A 7 -2.88 -2.10 -36.42
N VAL A 8 -1.87 -2.91 -36.10
CA VAL A 8 -0.68 -3.06 -36.94
C VAL A 8 -1.05 -3.84 -38.21
N GLU A 9 -0.75 -3.25 -39.36
CA GLU A 9 -0.96 -3.87 -40.67
C GLU A 9 0.37 -4.39 -41.23
N GLU A 10 1.44 -3.60 -41.13
CA GLU A 10 2.74 -3.93 -41.71
C GLU A 10 3.89 -3.32 -40.90
N ILE A 11 5.05 -3.98 -40.86
CA ILE A 11 6.28 -3.47 -40.23
C ILE A 11 7.38 -3.41 -41.29
N ASN A 12 7.84 -2.19 -41.58
CA ASN A 12 8.86 -1.91 -42.59
C ASN A 12 10.07 -1.21 -41.94
N GLY A 13 11.05 -2.01 -41.54
CA GLY A 13 12.24 -1.49 -40.84
C GLY A 13 11.86 -0.79 -39.54
N SER A 14 12.06 0.53 -39.48
CA SER A 14 11.70 1.37 -38.33
C SER A 14 10.31 2.00 -38.41
N GLN A 15 9.52 1.67 -39.43
CA GLN A 15 8.15 2.18 -39.62
C GLN A 15 7.14 1.08 -39.29
N VAL A 16 6.13 1.43 -38.50
CA VAL A 16 4.99 0.57 -38.20
C VAL A 16 3.77 1.18 -38.87
N MET A 17 3.25 0.54 -39.91
CA MET A 17 2.03 0.98 -40.57
C MET A 17 0.82 0.44 -39.82
N THR A 18 -0.13 1.32 -39.51
CA THR A 18 -1.28 0.98 -38.69
C THR A 18 -2.58 1.52 -39.28
N GLU A 19 -3.65 0.76 -39.11
CA GLU A 19 -5.03 1.22 -39.32
C GLU A 19 -5.60 1.79 -38.01
N VAL A 20 -6.30 2.93 -38.08
CA VAL A 20 -7.00 3.49 -36.91
C VAL A 20 -8.29 2.73 -36.68
N THR A 21 -8.40 2.01 -35.56
CA THR A 21 -9.61 1.28 -35.18
C THR A 21 -10.51 2.10 -34.26
N VAL A 22 -9.92 2.95 -33.42
CA VAL A 22 -10.62 3.94 -32.59
C VAL A 22 -9.91 5.27 -32.74
N GLY A 23 -10.60 6.26 -33.33
CA GLY A 23 -10.04 7.59 -33.57
C GLY A 23 -10.23 8.56 -32.41
N GLY A 24 -9.51 9.67 -32.45
CA GLY A 24 -9.59 10.74 -31.46
C GLY A 24 -8.55 11.82 -31.70
N LEU A 25 -8.52 12.83 -30.83
CA LEU A 25 -7.49 13.87 -30.87
C LEU A 25 -6.19 13.36 -30.25
N LEU A 26 -5.12 13.30 -31.07
CA LEU A 26 -3.77 12.98 -30.61
C LEU A 26 -2.99 14.28 -30.37
N SER A 27 -2.45 14.46 -29.17
CA SER A 27 -1.58 15.59 -28.83
C SER A 27 -0.15 15.11 -28.52
N ASN A 28 0.75 16.06 -28.27
CA ASN A 28 2.18 15.78 -28.09
C ASN A 28 2.44 14.87 -26.87
N ASN A 29 3.47 14.03 -26.98
CA ASN A 29 4.02 13.20 -25.90
C ASN A 29 3.00 12.26 -25.23
N LYS A 30 2.00 11.79 -25.96
CA LYS A 30 1.09 10.74 -25.47
C LYS A 30 1.79 9.38 -25.45
N GLY A 31 1.61 8.64 -24.36
CA GLY A 31 2.16 7.30 -24.20
C GLY A 31 1.58 6.30 -25.19
N ILE A 32 2.38 5.30 -25.55
CA ILE A 32 1.99 4.16 -26.39
C ILE A 32 2.18 2.88 -25.58
N ASN A 33 1.17 2.01 -25.59
CA ASN A 33 1.22 0.68 -24.98
C ASN A 33 0.85 -0.36 -26.04
N ARG A 34 1.27 -1.61 -25.82
CA ARG A 34 0.92 -2.74 -26.69
C ARG A 34 -0.05 -3.66 -25.96
N GLN A 35 -1.24 -3.88 -26.52
CA GLN A 35 -2.19 -4.83 -25.96
C GLN A 35 -1.56 -6.24 -25.88
N GLY A 36 -1.67 -6.88 -24.73
CA GLY A 36 -1.01 -8.16 -24.42
C GLY A 36 0.44 -8.03 -23.93
N GLY A 37 0.94 -6.81 -23.69
CA GLY A 37 2.31 -6.56 -23.24
C GLY A 37 3.36 -6.78 -24.33
N GLY A 38 4.63 -6.92 -23.91
CA GLY A 38 5.79 -7.31 -24.70
C GLY A 38 6.52 -6.20 -25.45
N LEU A 39 6.43 -4.97 -24.92
CA LEU A 39 7.44 -3.94 -25.19
C LEU A 39 8.75 -4.31 -24.48
N SER A 40 9.87 -4.30 -25.22
CA SER A 40 11.19 -4.69 -24.71
C SER A 40 11.94 -3.59 -23.96
N ALA A 41 11.29 -2.45 -23.68
CA ALA A 41 11.89 -1.35 -22.93
C ALA A 41 12.44 -1.85 -21.58
N ALA A 42 13.62 -1.35 -21.22
CA ALA A 42 14.19 -1.57 -19.90
C ALA A 42 13.30 -0.95 -18.83
N ALA A 43 13.24 -1.58 -17.65
CA ALA A 43 12.46 -1.07 -16.54
C ALA A 43 13.05 0.23 -15.95
N LEU A 44 14.39 0.36 -15.98
CA LEU A 44 15.10 1.55 -15.51
C LEU A 44 15.78 2.26 -16.69
N THR A 45 15.50 3.56 -16.82
CA THR A 45 16.09 4.47 -17.79
C THR A 45 17.24 5.28 -17.18
N GLU A 46 18.05 5.95 -18.01
CA GLU A 46 19.08 6.90 -17.56
C GLU A 46 18.52 7.99 -16.62
N LYS A 47 17.27 8.41 -16.86
CA LYS A 47 16.57 9.35 -15.98
C LYS A 47 16.27 8.71 -14.63
N ASP A 48 15.80 7.47 -14.60
CA ASP A 48 15.49 6.77 -13.35
C ASP A 48 16.75 6.56 -12.49
N TYR A 49 17.91 6.28 -13.10
CA TYR A 49 19.17 6.23 -12.36
C TYR A 49 19.52 7.55 -11.67
N ALA A 50 19.28 8.68 -12.34
CA ALA A 50 19.49 10.00 -11.76
C ALA A 50 18.46 10.31 -10.65
N ASP A 51 17.20 9.98 -10.88
CA ASP A 51 16.12 10.20 -9.92
C ASP A 51 16.25 9.33 -8.68
N ILE A 52 16.80 8.11 -8.78
CA ILE A 52 17.10 7.26 -7.62
C ILE A 52 18.13 7.92 -6.70
N LYS A 53 19.16 8.57 -7.27
CA LYS A 53 20.14 9.32 -6.48
C LYS A 53 19.51 10.53 -5.81
N LEU A 54 18.67 11.27 -6.54
CA LEU A 54 17.92 12.39 -5.98
C LEU A 54 16.96 11.94 -4.87
N ALA A 55 16.27 10.81 -5.05
CA ALA A 55 15.38 10.24 -4.05
C ALA A 55 16.13 9.82 -2.77
N ALA A 56 17.36 9.32 -2.91
CA ALA A 56 18.25 9.04 -1.78
C ALA A 56 18.66 10.32 -1.04
N GLU A 57 19.00 11.38 -1.77
CA GLU A 57 19.35 12.69 -1.20
C GLU A 57 18.18 13.33 -0.45
N ILE A 58 16.97 13.27 -1.03
CA ILE A 58 15.73 13.74 -0.37
C ILE A 58 15.42 12.90 0.87
N GLY A 59 15.81 11.63 0.88
CA GLY A 59 15.51 10.70 1.97
C GLY A 59 14.08 10.17 1.93
N VAL A 60 13.57 9.83 0.74
CA VAL A 60 12.20 9.33 0.59
C VAL A 60 11.97 8.02 1.35
N ASP A 61 10.78 7.88 1.96
CA ASP A 61 10.40 6.65 2.66
C ASP A 61 10.04 5.52 1.71
N TYR A 62 9.36 5.84 0.61
CA TYR A 62 8.96 4.91 -0.45
C TYR A 62 9.48 5.38 -1.81
N LEU A 63 10.12 4.48 -2.54
CA LEU A 63 10.52 4.67 -3.93
C LEU A 63 9.71 3.74 -4.82
N ALA A 64 8.87 4.29 -5.71
CA ALA A 64 8.08 3.51 -6.65
C ALA A 64 8.86 3.23 -7.95
N VAL A 65 8.89 1.97 -8.37
CA VAL A 65 9.56 1.52 -9.61
C VAL A 65 8.52 1.29 -10.68
N SER A 66 8.68 1.97 -11.82
CA SER A 66 7.81 1.85 -12.98
C SER A 66 8.22 0.70 -13.90
N PHE A 67 7.24 0.09 -14.55
CA PHE A 67 7.32 -0.98 -15.54
C PHE A 67 8.21 -2.18 -15.17
N PRO A 68 8.26 -2.64 -13.89
CA PRO A 68 9.02 -3.84 -13.54
C PRO A 68 8.43 -5.06 -14.26
N ARG A 69 9.30 -5.87 -14.86
CA ARG A 69 8.94 -7.15 -15.50
C ARG A 69 9.13 -8.32 -14.55
N SER A 70 10.08 -8.20 -13.63
CA SER A 70 10.41 -9.24 -12.65
C SER A 70 10.83 -8.64 -11.31
N GLY A 71 11.00 -9.50 -10.31
CA GLY A 71 11.61 -9.09 -9.04
C GLY A 71 13.05 -8.59 -9.20
N ASP A 72 13.76 -8.97 -10.28
CA ASP A 72 15.12 -8.53 -10.53
C ASP A 72 15.19 -7.03 -10.83
N ASP A 73 14.23 -6.49 -11.58
CA ASP A 73 14.13 -5.04 -11.84
C ASP A 73 13.95 -4.26 -10.51
N ILE A 74 13.17 -4.82 -9.56
CA ILE A 74 12.99 -4.23 -8.23
C ILE A 74 14.27 -4.32 -7.39
N ASN A 75 14.96 -5.47 -7.43
CA ASN A 75 16.22 -5.66 -6.72
C ASN A 75 17.34 -4.75 -7.28
N GLN A 76 17.34 -4.52 -8.60
CA GLN A 76 18.25 -3.57 -9.23
C GLN A 76 17.99 -2.15 -8.73
N ALA A 77 16.74 -1.69 -8.73
CA ALA A 77 16.37 -0.40 -8.17
C ALA A 77 16.76 -0.27 -6.68
N ARG A 78 16.55 -1.34 -5.89
CA ARG A 78 16.97 -1.40 -4.48
C ARG A 78 18.48 -1.26 -4.34
N HIS A 79 19.27 -1.97 -5.14
CA HIS A 79 20.73 -1.88 -5.12
C HIS A 79 21.20 -0.45 -5.37
N LEU A 80 20.68 0.18 -6.42
CA LEU A 80 21.02 1.56 -6.79
C LEU A 80 20.64 2.57 -5.70
N LEU A 81 19.47 2.40 -5.08
CA LEU A 81 19.04 3.25 -3.96
C LEU A 81 20.01 3.10 -2.77
N ARG A 82 20.45 1.89 -2.47
CA ARG A 82 21.40 1.61 -1.37
C ARG A 82 22.81 2.11 -1.69
N GLU A 83 23.28 1.97 -2.92
CA GLU A 83 24.55 2.56 -3.38
C GLU A 83 24.54 4.08 -3.28
N ALA A 84 23.40 4.72 -3.52
CA ALA A 84 23.22 6.16 -3.32
C ALA A 84 23.04 6.57 -1.84
N GLY A 85 23.07 5.63 -0.90
CA GLY A 85 22.92 5.88 0.54
C GLY A 85 21.48 5.96 1.04
N GLY A 86 20.48 5.78 0.17
CA GLY A 86 19.07 5.87 0.52
C GLY A 86 18.58 4.68 1.35
N GLN A 87 17.70 4.95 2.32
CA GLN A 87 17.12 3.94 3.22
C GLN A 87 15.66 3.58 2.92
N GLY A 88 15.04 4.27 1.97
CA GLY A 88 13.66 4.03 1.55
C GLY A 88 13.37 2.59 1.15
N VAL A 89 12.09 2.23 1.21
CA VAL A 89 11.56 0.93 0.81
C VAL A 89 10.96 0.98 -0.60
N LEU A 90 10.84 -0.17 -1.26
CA LEU A 90 10.50 -0.22 -2.69
C LEU A 90 9.02 -0.52 -2.89
N CYS A 91 8.39 0.25 -3.79
CA CYS A 91 7.02 0.03 -4.25
C CYS A 91 7.02 -0.41 -5.72
N ALA A 92 6.58 -1.63 -6.03
CA ALA A 92 6.45 -2.05 -7.43
C ALA A 92 5.13 -1.58 -8.03
N LYS A 93 5.18 -0.86 -9.15
CA LYS A 93 3.99 -0.54 -9.94
C LYS A 93 3.63 -1.74 -10.81
N ILE A 94 2.51 -2.39 -10.50
CA ILE A 94 1.99 -3.51 -11.29
C ILE A 94 1.22 -2.92 -12.47
N GLU A 95 1.93 -2.68 -13.57
CA GLU A 95 1.41 -2.03 -14.78
C GLU A 95 1.59 -2.82 -16.08
N ARG A 96 2.26 -3.97 -16.00
CA ARG A 96 2.58 -4.81 -17.15
C ARG A 96 1.75 -6.08 -17.20
N ALA A 97 1.33 -6.49 -18.39
CA ALA A 97 0.68 -7.78 -18.61
C ALA A 97 1.58 -8.94 -18.15
N GLU A 98 2.90 -8.85 -18.35
CA GLU A 98 3.85 -9.88 -17.91
C GLU A 98 3.87 -10.04 -16.39
N ALA A 99 3.70 -8.95 -15.64
CA ALA A 99 3.67 -8.96 -14.18
C ALA A 99 2.47 -9.75 -13.62
N VAL A 100 1.39 -9.89 -14.40
CA VAL A 100 0.16 -10.58 -13.99
C VAL A 100 -0.16 -11.82 -14.83
N ALA A 101 0.77 -12.25 -15.68
CA ALA A 101 0.59 -13.38 -16.61
C ALA A 101 0.47 -14.73 -15.87
N SER A 102 1.07 -14.85 -14.69
CA SER A 102 0.97 -16.03 -13.82
C SER A 102 1.13 -15.62 -12.35
N GLU A 103 0.71 -16.49 -11.43
CA GLU A 103 0.95 -16.29 -9.99
C GLU A 103 2.43 -16.21 -9.66
N HIS A 104 3.27 -17.03 -10.31
CA HIS A 104 4.72 -16.98 -10.12
C HIS A 104 5.32 -15.62 -10.51
N ALA A 105 4.90 -15.04 -11.64
CA ALA A 105 5.37 -13.73 -12.09
C ALA A 105 4.98 -12.63 -11.08
N LEU A 106 3.72 -12.65 -10.64
CA LEU A 106 3.20 -11.71 -9.66
C LEU A 106 3.94 -11.85 -8.31
N ASP A 107 4.11 -13.07 -7.83
CA ASP A 107 4.83 -13.37 -6.58
C ASP A 107 6.28 -12.93 -6.62
N HIS A 108 6.95 -13.12 -7.76
CA HIS A 108 8.34 -12.72 -7.92
C HIS A 108 8.51 -11.22 -7.68
N ILE A 109 7.59 -10.40 -8.21
CA ILE A 109 7.59 -8.94 -8.01
C ILE A 109 7.17 -8.59 -6.58
N ILE A 110 6.07 -9.16 -6.06
CA ILE A 110 5.58 -8.86 -4.70
C ILE A 110 6.65 -9.17 -3.64
N ARG A 111 7.32 -10.33 -3.74
CA ARG A 111 8.34 -10.74 -2.76
C ARG A 111 9.56 -9.84 -2.77
N ALA A 112 9.98 -9.36 -3.94
CA ALA A 112 11.10 -8.42 -4.10
C ALA A 112 10.76 -6.98 -3.63
N SER A 113 9.47 -6.67 -3.46
CA SER A 113 8.98 -5.35 -3.08
C SER A 113 8.62 -5.27 -1.60
N ASP A 114 8.54 -4.05 -1.06
CA ASP A 114 8.02 -3.78 0.28
C ASP A 114 6.55 -3.36 0.25
N ALA A 115 6.16 -2.67 -0.84
CA ALA A 115 4.80 -2.33 -1.21
C ALA A 115 4.56 -2.66 -2.69
N VAL A 116 3.30 -2.78 -3.09
CA VAL A 116 2.91 -2.84 -4.50
C VAL A 116 1.81 -1.82 -4.79
N MET A 117 1.76 -1.36 -6.02
CA MET A 117 0.76 -0.42 -6.49
C MET A 117 0.00 -1.04 -7.66
N VAL A 118 -1.33 -1.15 -7.54
CA VAL A 118 -2.21 -1.52 -8.65
C VAL A 118 -2.33 -0.29 -9.55
N ALA A 119 -1.46 -0.19 -10.55
CA ALA A 119 -1.39 0.93 -11.48
C ALA A 119 -2.36 0.74 -12.65
N ARG A 120 -3.64 1.03 -12.38
CA ARG A 120 -4.78 0.66 -13.22
C ARG A 120 -4.75 1.23 -14.63
N GLY A 121 -4.27 2.47 -14.79
CA GLY A 121 -4.22 3.14 -16.09
C GLY A 121 -3.43 2.36 -17.15
N ASP A 122 -2.16 2.06 -16.87
CA ASP A 122 -1.31 1.31 -17.79
C ASP A 122 -1.67 -0.18 -17.83
N LEU A 123 -1.94 -0.79 -16.67
CA LEU A 123 -2.30 -2.21 -16.61
C LEU A 123 -3.56 -2.51 -17.42
N GLY A 124 -4.60 -1.70 -17.26
CA GLY A 124 -5.89 -1.85 -17.96
C GLY A 124 -5.74 -1.76 -19.48
N VAL A 125 -4.82 -0.92 -19.97
CA VAL A 125 -4.51 -0.83 -21.39
C VAL A 125 -3.82 -2.10 -21.91
N GLU A 126 -2.93 -2.71 -21.12
CA GLU A 126 -2.22 -3.92 -21.56
C GLU A 126 -3.07 -5.19 -21.49
N ILE A 127 -3.90 -5.36 -20.45
CA ILE A 127 -4.70 -6.60 -20.24
C ILE A 127 -6.18 -6.46 -20.65
N GLY A 128 -6.63 -5.25 -20.91
CA GLY A 128 -8.03 -4.89 -21.14
C GLY A 128 -8.78 -4.60 -19.84
N ASP A 129 -9.57 -3.53 -19.83
CA ASP A 129 -10.33 -3.04 -18.66
C ASP A 129 -11.24 -4.12 -18.04
N ALA A 130 -11.81 -5.01 -18.87
CA ALA A 130 -12.66 -6.10 -18.39
C ALA A 130 -11.93 -7.09 -17.47
N GLN A 131 -10.61 -7.28 -17.64
CA GLN A 131 -9.80 -8.17 -16.80
C GLN A 131 -9.26 -7.46 -15.55
N LEU A 132 -9.26 -6.13 -15.55
CA LEU A 132 -8.62 -5.31 -14.52
C LEU A 132 -9.21 -5.54 -13.12
N VAL A 133 -10.54 -5.67 -13.01
CA VAL A 133 -11.22 -5.89 -11.72
C VAL A 133 -10.74 -7.18 -11.04
N GLY A 134 -10.62 -8.27 -11.81
CA GLY A 134 -10.12 -9.55 -11.30
C GLY A 134 -8.66 -9.45 -10.87
N LYS A 135 -7.81 -8.78 -11.67
CA LYS A 135 -6.39 -8.60 -11.36
C LYS A 135 -6.15 -7.69 -10.17
N GLN A 136 -6.91 -6.61 -10.00
CA GLN A 136 -6.83 -5.76 -8.81
C GLN A 136 -7.06 -6.59 -7.53
N LYS A 137 -8.17 -7.34 -7.47
CA LYS A 137 -8.49 -8.20 -6.32
C LYS A 137 -7.39 -9.24 -6.06
N GLN A 138 -6.88 -9.86 -7.13
CA GLN A 138 -5.78 -10.82 -7.04
C GLN A 138 -4.52 -10.18 -6.45
N ILE A 139 -4.10 -9.01 -6.95
CA ILE A 139 -2.90 -8.30 -6.48
C ILE A 139 -3.05 -7.89 -5.01
N ILE A 140 -4.19 -7.31 -4.62
CA ILE A 140 -4.46 -6.88 -3.24
C ILE A 140 -4.41 -8.08 -2.29
N SER A 141 -5.15 -9.14 -2.62
CA SER A 141 -5.19 -10.36 -1.81
C SER A 141 -3.79 -10.97 -1.67
N ARG A 142 -3.05 -11.09 -2.78
CA ARG A 142 -1.73 -11.72 -2.76
C ARG A 142 -0.67 -10.89 -2.03
N ALA A 143 -0.71 -9.57 -2.18
CA ALA A 143 0.18 -8.67 -1.45
C ALA A 143 0.01 -8.81 0.07
N ARG A 144 -1.25 -8.88 0.55
CA ARG A 144 -1.55 -9.06 1.97
C ARG A 144 -1.06 -10.41 2.49
N GLN A 145 -1.33 -11.51 1.78
CA GLN A 145 -0.83 -12.85 2.12
C GLN A 145 0.70 -12.90 2.21
N LEU A 146 1.40 -12.10 1.39
CA LEU A 146 2.86 -12.01 1.39
C LEU A 146 3.40 -10.90 2.31
N ASN A 147 2.58 -10.40 3.25
CA ASN A 147 2.96 -9.38 4.23
C ASN A 147 3.51 -8.08 3.60
N ARG A 148 2.95 -7.69 2.44
CA ARG A 148 3.26 -6.45 1.70
C ARG A 148 2.12 -5.45 1.79
N VAL A 149 2.48 -4.17 1.68
CA VAL A 149 1.54 -3.06 1.58
C VAL A 149 1.01 -2.98 0.14
N VAL A 150 -0.25 -2.61 -0.05
CA VAL A 150 -0.83 -2.45 -1.39
C VAL A 150 -1.60 -1.15 -1.56
N ILE A 151 -1.28 -0.42 -2.63
CA ILE A 151 -1.93 0.85 -3.00
C ILE A 151 -2.79 0.62 -4.23
N THR A 152 -4.06 1.03 -4.19
CA THR A 152 -4.90 1.11 -5.39
C THR A 152 -4.76 2.50 -6.00
N ALA A 153 -4.32 2.57 -7.26
CA ALA A 153 -3.89 3.82 -7.86
C ALA A 153 -4.57 4.14 -9.20
N THR A 154 -4.49 5.43 -9.54
CA THR A 154 -4.94 6.09 -10.77
C THR A 154 -6.45 6.18 -10.93
N GLN A 155 -6.94 7.36 -11.35
CA GLN A 155 -8.32 7.64 -11.74
C GLN A 155 -9.37 7.22 -10.70
N MET A 156 -9.06 7.35 -9.41
CA MET A 156 -10.00 7.01 -8.34
C MET A 156 -11.14 8.03 -8.27
N MET A 157 -10.85 9.32 -8.56
CA MET A 157 -11.81 10.42 -8.50
C MET A 157 -11.56 11.46 -9.62
N GLU A 158 -11.22 10.99 -10.82
CA GLU A 158 -10.80 11.78 -11.99
C GLU A 158 -11.72 12.99 -12.28
N SER A 159 -13.04 12.83 -12.13
CA SER A 159 -14.03 13.90 -12.35
C SER A 159 -13.80 15.10 -11.44
N MET A 160 -13.16 14.91 -10.29
CA MET A 160 -12.87 15.97 -9.32
C MET A 160 -11.69 16.86 -9.70
N ILE A 161 -10.98 16.57 -10.79
CA ILE A 161 -10.06 17.53 -11.42
C ILE A 161 -10.81 18.82 -11.76
N GLU A 162 -12.03 18.69 -12.29
CA GLU A 162 -12.85 19.80 -12.73
C GLU A 162 -14.04 20.09 -11.79
N ASN A 163 -14.62 19.05 -11.18
CA ASN A 163 -15.85 19.13 -10.41
C ASN A 163 -15.61 19.09 -8.89
N PRO A 164 -16.43 19.79 -8.08
CA PRO A 164 -16.26 19.80 -6.63
C PRO A 164 -16.81 18.54 -5.92
N MET A 165 -17.44 17.62 -6.65
CA MET A 165 -18.01 16.39 -6.11
C MET A 165 -17.70 15.20 -7.04
N PRO A 166 -17.47 13.99 -6.48
CA PRO A 166 -17.25 12.81 -7.29
C PRO A 166 -18.56 12.29 -7.88
N THR A 167 -18.42 11.51 -8.94
CA THR A 167 -19.51 10.70 -9.48
C THR A 167 -19.83 9.52 -8.56
N ARG A 168 -21.02 8.94 -8.70
CA ARG A 168 -21.38 7.71 -7.97
C ARG A 168 -20.49 6.52 -8.36
N ALA A 169 -20.02 6.46 -9.60
CA ALA A 169 -19.13 5.41 -10.06
C ALA A 169 -17.77 5.47 -9.33
N GLU A 170 -17.19 6.67 -9.19
CA GLU A 170 -15.94 6.89 -8.43
C GLU A 170 -16.11 6.59 -6.94
N VAL A 171 -17.26 6.97 -6.35
CA VAL A 171 -17.59 6.60 -4.97
C VAL A 171 -17.60 5.08 -4.81
N MET A 172 -18.26 4.36 -5.71
CA MET A 172 -18.28 2.89 -5.69
C MET A 172 -16.91 2.28 -5.94
N ASP A 173 -16.08 2.88 -6.78
CA ASP A 173 -14.73 2.40 -7.08
C ASP A 173 -13.82 2.49 -5.85
N VAL A 174 -13.76 3.65 -5.20
CA VAL A 174 -13.02 3.86 -3.94
C VAL A 174 -13.52 2.91 -2.86
N ALA A 175 -14.85 2.84 -2.66
CA ALA A 175 -15.43 1.98 -1.63
C ALA A 175 -15.08 0.50 -1.87
N ASN A 176 -15.17 0.00 -3.10
CA ASN A 176 -14.83 -1.39 -3.41
C ASN A 176 -13.33 -1.67 -3.23
N ALA A 177 -12.43 -0.72 -3.53
CA ALA A 177 -11.00 -0.89 -3.25
C ALA A 177 -10.72 -1.04 -1.74
N VAL A 178 -11.45 -0.31 -0.89
CA VAL A 178 -11.40 -0.46 0.57
C VAL A 178 -11.87 -1.84 1.01
N LEU A 179 -13.00 -2.30 0.46
CA LEU A 179 -13.54 -3.65 0.74
C LEU A 179 -12.67 -4.78 0.21
N ASP A 180 -11.92 -4.55 -0.87
CA ASP A 180 -10.94 -5.49 -1.42
C ASP A 180 -9.76 -5.72 -0.47
N GLY A 181 -9.54 -4.79 0.46
CA GLY A 181 -8.45 -4.89 1.42
C GLY A 181 -7.26 -3.98 1.13
N THR A 182 -7.40 -2.97 0.26
CA THR A 182 -6.29 -2.06 -0.04
C THR A 182 -5.80 -1.34 1.22
N ASP A 183 -4.50 -1.01 1.27
CA ASP A 183 -3.93 -0.20 2.34
C ASP A 183 -4.19 1.29 2.14
N ALA A 184 -4.08 1.72 0.88
CA ALA A 184 -4.23 3.10 0.51
C ALA A 184 -4.88 3.24 -0.87
N VAL A 185 -5.59 4.34 -1.05
CA VAL A 185 -6.11 4.80 -2.34
C VAL A 185 -5.36 6.07 -2.74
N MET A 186 -5.01 6.19 -4.01
CA MET A 186 -4.13 7.25 -4.50
C MET A 186 -4.87 8.26 -5.39
N LEU A 187 -4.59 9.54 -5.16
CA LEU A 187 -4.97 10.66 -6.02
C LEU A 187 -3.74 11.10 -6.82
N SER A 188 -3.93 11.42 -8.10
CA SER A 188 -2.87 11.86 -9.01
C SER A 188 -3.12 13.30 -9.47
N ALA A 189 -3.81 13.48 -10.59
CA ALA A 189 -4.07 14.80 -11.16
C ALA A 189 -5.07 15.59 -10.29
N GLU A 190 -5.94 14.90 -9.56
CA GLU A 190 -6.96 15.50 -8.69
C GLU A 190 -6.36 16.44 -7.65
N THR A 191 -5.19 16.09 -7.11
CA THR A 191 -4.47 16.89 -6.09
C THR A 191 -3.29 17.68 -6.67
N ALA A 192 -2.61 17.15 -7.70
CA ALA A 192 -1.44 17.79 -8.28
C ALA A 192 -1.77 18.98 -9.20
N ALA A 193 -2.88 18.90 -9.94
CA ALA A 193 -3.27 19.89 -10.94
C ALA A 193 -4.76 20.24 -10.95
N GLY A 194 -5.58 19.56 -10.13
CA GLY A 194 -7.02 19.73 -10.08
C GLY A 194 -7.47 21.03 -9.40
N LYS A 195 -8.71 21.43 -9.65
CA LYS A 195 -9.32 22.64 -9.10
C LYS A 195 -9.77 22.50 -7.64
N HIS A 196 -9.94 21.26 -7.16
CA HIS A 196 -10.57 20.97 -5.87
C HIS A 196 -9.74 20.03 -4.96
N PRO A 197 -8.41 20.20 -4.82
CA PRO A 197 -7.53 19.20 -4.18
C PRO A 197 -7.93 18.86 -2.74
N ILE A 198 -8.29 19.87 -1.94
CA ILE A 198 -8.72 19.67 -0.54
C ILE A 198 -10.07 18.96 -0.47
N ALA A 199 -11.01 19.29 -1.36
CA ALA A 199 -12.32 18.67 -1.39
C ALA A 199 -12.23 17.20 -1.82
N THR A 200 -11.34 16.88 -2.77
CA THR A 200 -11.10 15.49 -3.20
C THR A 200 -10.58 14.63 -2.05
N VAL A 201 -9.59 15.11 -1.29
CA VAL A 201 -9.05 14.35 -0.15
C VAL A 201 -10.14 14.12 0.91
N LYS A 202 -10.96 15.13 1.21
CA LYS A 202 -12.09 15.00 2.16
C LYS A 202 -13.11 13.99 1.67
N ALA A 203 -13.53 14.09 0.41
CA ALA A 203 -14.49 13.17 -0.19
C ALA A 203 -13.96 11.73 -0.19
N MET A 204 -12.68 11.52 -0.55
CA MET A 204 -12.03 10.21 -0.48
C MET A 204 -12.04 9.65 0.94
N ALA A 205 -11.70 10.45 1.95
CA ALA A 205 -11.71 10.04 3.34
C ALA A 205 -13.12 9.66 3.82
N ASP A 206 -14.14 10.45 3.50
CA ASP A 206 -15.54 10.17 3.86
C ASP A 206 -16.03 8.85 3.23
N ILE A 207 -15.65 8.58 1.99
CA ILE A 207 -15.98 7.31 1.30
C ILE A 207 -15.30 6.13 2.00
N CYS A 208 -14.01 6.26 2.36
CA CYS A 208 -13.29 5.21 3.08
C CYS A 208 -13.94 4.89 4.43
N LEU A 209 -14.24 5.92 5.24
CA LEU A 209 -14.92 5.76 6.53
C LEU A 209 -16.28 5.07 6.37
N GLY A 210 -17.06 5.45 5.35
CA GLY A 210 -18.32 4.80 5.04
C GLY A 210 -18.16 3.32 4.67
N ALA A 211 -17.20 3.01 3.80
CA ALA A 211 -16.93 1.63 3.36
C ALA A 211 -16.40 0.74 4.49
N GLU A 212 -15.60 1.28 5.40
CA GLU A 212 -15.07 0.57 6.57
C GLU A 212 -16.18 0.10 7.53
N THR A 213 -17.34 0.74 7.56
CA THR A 213 -18.46 0.26 8.40
C THR A 213 -19.06 -1.08 7.94
N HIS A 214 -18.74 -1.52 6.71
CA HIS A 214 -19.33 -2.73 6.14
C HIS A 214 -18.82 -4.01 6.84
N PRO A 215 -19.68 -4.99 7.17
CA PRO A 215 -19.27 -6.20 7.88
C PRO A 215 -18.19 -7.02 7.17
N SER A 216 -18.12 -6.98 5.82
CA SER A 216 -17.08 -7.68 5.07
C SER A 216 -15.67 -7.10 5.26
N ALA A 217 -15.56 -5.91 5.88
CA ALA A 217 -14.29 -5.34 6.32
C ALA A 217 -13.88 -5.86 7.72
N GLN A 218 -14.44 -6.96 8.20
CA GLN A 218 -14.04 -7.64 9.43
C GLN A 218 -13.18 -8.89 9.14
N LEU A 219 -12.46 -9.36 10.15
CA LEU A 219 -11.60 -10.53 10.11
C LEU A 219 -12.37 -11.76 9.62
N ARG A 220 -11.86 -12.47 8.60
CA ARG A 220 -12.45 -13.73 8.14
C ARG A 220 -11.67 -14.89 8.75
N HIS A 221 -12.37 -15.92 9.24
CA HIS A 221 -11.72 -17.09 9.86
C HIS A 221 -10.67 -17.76 8.97
N GLN A 222 -10.83 -17.69 7.63
CA GLN A 222 -9.86 -18.22 6.67
C GLN A 222 -8.49 -17.51 6.71
N ASP A 223 -8.43 -16.27 7.21
CA ASP A 223 -7.18 -15.51 7.30
C ASP A 223 -6.22 -16.04 8.40
N LEU A 224 -6.62 -17.07 9.16
CA LEU A 224 -5.87 -17.63 10.31
C LEU A 224 -5.45 -19.11 10.15
N GLU A 225 -5.71 -19.73 9.00
CA GLU A 225 -5.41 -21.16 8.79
C GLU A 225 -3.96 -21.44 8.31
N GLU A 226 -3.15 -20.39 8.11
CA GLU A 226 -1.76 -20.53 7.65
C GLU A 226 -0.76 -20.78 8.79
N MET A 227 0.28 -21.58 8.51
CA MET A 227 1.39 -21.76 9.45
C MET A 227 2.34 -20.57 9.38
N PHE A 228 2.62 -19.96 10.53
CA PHE A 228 3.53 -18.81 10.63
C PHE A 228 5.00 -19.23 10.65
N SER A 229 5.85 -18.39 10.07
CA SER A 229 7.28 -18.67 9.88
C SER A 229 8.19 -17.96 10.88
N SER A 230 7.64 -17.04 11.69
CA SER A 230 8.40 -16.28 12.69
C SER A 230 7.62 -16.06 13.99
N ILE A 231 8.35 -15.88 15.09
CA ILE A 231 7.77 -15.58 16.41
C ILE A 231 6.96 -14.28 16.35
N THR A 232 7.52 -13.23 15.76
CA THR A 232 6.85 -11.93 15.64
C THR A 232 5.55 -11.99 14.85
N GLU A 233 5.51 -12.78 13.77
CA GLU A 233 4.28 -13.03 13.02
C GLU A 233 3.24 -13.77 13.86
N ALA A 234 3.63 -14.84 14.55
CA ALA A 234 2.72 -15.57 15.44
C ALA A 234 2.18 -14.68 16.58
N THR A 235 3.02 -13.83 17.19
CA THR A 235 2.61 -12.87 18.22
C THR A 235 1.63 -11.83 17.67
N ALA A 236 1.92 -11.26 16.49
CA ALA A 236 1.05 -10.28 15.84
C ALA A 236 -0.33 -10.88 15.51
N MET A 237 -0.37 -12.09 14.96
CA MET A 237 -1.62 -12.76 14.62
C MET A 237 -2.43 -13.14 15.87
N SER A 238 -1.74 -13.61 16.93
CA SER A 238 -2.38 -13.89 18.22
C SER A 238 -2.97 -12.62 18.86
N ALA A 239 -2.26 -11.50 18.76
CA ALA A 239 -2.74 -10.20 19.22
C ALA A 239 -4.00 -9.76 18.46
N MET A 240 -4.00 -9.89 17.12
CA MET A 240 -5.17 -9.57 16.29
C MET A 240 -6.37 -10.49 16.58
N TYR A 241 -6.13 -11.77 16.82
CA TYR A 241 -7.18 -12.71 17.21
C TYR A 241 -7.81 -12.30 18.55
N ALA A 242 -7.00 -12.04 19.56
CA ALA A 242 -7.48 -11.58 20.87
C ALA A 242 -8.23 -10.24 20.75
N ALA A 243 -7.69 -9.29 19.98
CA ALA A 243 -8.30 -7.98 19.79
C ALA A 243 -9.72 -8.06 19.20
N THR A 244 -9.92 -8.96 18.24
CA THR A 244 -11.19 -9.08 17.52
C THR A 244 -12.23 -9.96 18.22
N HIS A 245 -11.81 -10.87 19.11
CA HIS A 245 -12.70 -11.81 19.78
C HIS A 245 -12.97 -11.48 21.26
N LEU A 246 -12.17 -10.61 21.88
CA LEU A 246 -12.41 -10.15 23.25
C LEU A 246 -13.30 -8.90 23.24
N ASN A 247 -14.50 -9.04 23.80
CA ASN A 247 -15.42 -7.91 23.93
C ASN A 247 -14.83 -6.80 24.82
N GLY A 248 -14.99 -5.54 24.40
CA GLY A 248 -14.50 -4.37 25.13
C GLY A 248 -13.09 -3.91 24.77
N VAL A 249 -12.40 -4.60 23.85
CA VAL A 249 -11.14 -4.08 23.28
C VAL A 249 -11.42 -2.87 22.40
N THR A 250 -10.73 -1.76 22.63
CA THR A 250 -10.91 -0.51 21.87
C THR A 250 -9.70 -0.12 21.02
N ALA A 251 -8.52 -0.67 21.31
CA ALA A 251 -7.29 -0.36 20.56
C ALA A 251 -6.23 -1.46 20.66
N ILE A 252 -5.32 -1.43 19.69
CA ILE A 252 -4.09 -2.21 19.68
C ILE A 252 -2.90 -1.24 19.75
N ILE A 253 -1.93 -1.52 20.61
CA ILE A 253 -0.73 -0.71 20.82
C ILE A 253 0.48 -1.59 20.47
N ALA A 254 1.27 -1.14 19.50
CA ALA A 254 2.46 -1.84 19.03
C ALA A 254 3.71 -1.05 19.42
N LEU A 255 4.48 -1.51 20.40
CA LEU A 255 5.82 -1.00 20.65
C LEU A 255 6.77 -1.64 19.64
N THR A 256 7.22 -0.86 18.65
CA THR A 256 7.98 -1.40 17.52
C THR A 256 9.04 -0.43 17.02
N GLU A 257 10.29 -0.89 16.94
CA GLU A 257 11.40 -0.06 16.43
C GLU A 257 11.32 0.15 14.92
N SER A 258 10.90 -0.86 14.15
CA SER A 258 10.89 -0.84 12.68
C SER A 258 9.50 -0.64 12.05
N GLY A 259 8.43 -0.68 12.86
CA GLY A 259 7.05 -0.71 12.35
C GLY A 259 6.59 -2.08 11.85
N PHE A 260 7.46 -3.10 11.87
CA PHE A 260 7.17 -4.41 11.26
C PHE A 260 5.99 -5.13 11.92
N THR A 261 5.90 -5.10 13.26
CA THR A 261 4.79 -5.73 14.00
C THR A 261 3.45 -5.07 13.66
N ALA A 262 3.42 -3.73 13.56
CA ALA A 262 2.24 -3.00 13.13
C ALA A 262 1.82 -3.34 11.69
N LYS A 263 2.79 -3.52 10.78
CA LYS A 263 2.54 -3.98 9.40
C LYS A 263 1.91 -5.36 9.34
N LEU A 264 2.40 -6.30 10.15
CA LEU A 264 1.85 -7.65 10.23
C LEU A 264 0.42 -7.61 10.77
N MET A 265 0.19 -6.91 11.88
CA MET A 265 -1.14 -6.76 12.47
C MET A 265 -2.14 -6.13 11.48
N SER A 266 -1.72 -5.13 10.70
CA SER A 266 -2.59 -4.51 9.69
C SER A 266 -2.91 -5.39 8.48
N ARG A 267 -2.27 -6.56 8.32
CA ARG A 267 -2.69 -7.53 7.29
C ARG A 267 -4.03 -8.15 7.62
N ILE A 268 -4.45 -8.10 8.88
CA ILE A 268 -5.72 -8.62 9.35
C ILE A 268 -6.74 -7.49 9.38
N THR A 269 -7.88 -7.70 8.72
CA THR A 269 -8.92 -6.67 8.65
C THR A 269 -9.59 -6.51 10.02
N SER A 270 -9.57 -5.29 10.57
CA SER A 270 -10.18 -4.95 11.85
C SER A 270 -10.60 -3.48 11.85
N HIS A 271 -11.65 -3.17 12.63
CA HIS A 271 -12.10 -1.79 12.89
C HIS A 271 -11.29 -1.11 14.00
N LEU A 272 -10.47 -1.89 14.71
CA LEU A 272 -9.68 -1.38 15.83
C LEU A 272 -8.46 -0.61 15.31
N PRO A 273 -8.19 0.60 15.84
CA PRO A 273 -6.99 1.34 15.50
C PRO A 273 -5.74 0.63 16.04
N ILE A 274 -4.69 0.60 15.23
CA ILE A 274 -3.37 0.08 15.60
C ILE A 274 -2.43 1.26 15.82
N PHE A 275 -2.08 1.55 17.07
CA PHE A 275 -1.11 2.59 17.40
C PHE A 275 0.31 2.04 17.30
N SER A 276 1.08 2.51 16.31
CA SER A 276 2.48 2.10 16.08
C SER A 276 3.42 3.08 16.78
N LEU A 277 3.95 2.69 17.93
CA LEU A 277 4.80 3.52 18.78
C LEU A 277 6.27 3.23 18.48
N SER A 278 6.98 4.27 18.04
CA SER A 278 8.40 4.18 17.68
C SER A 278 9.11 5.50 17.90
N ARG A 279 10.39 5.46 18.32
CA ARG A 279 11.26 6.64 18.42
C ARG A 279 11.84 7.05 17.07
N HIS A 280 11.91 6.12 16.12
CA HIS A 280 12.50 6.36 14.80
C HIS A 280 11.48 6.98 13.84
N SER A 281 11.79 8.18 13.32
CA SER A 281 10.93 8.87 12.35
C SER A 281 10.63 8.01 11.13
N HIS A 282 11.65 7.45 10.49
CA HIS A 282 11.49 6.61 9.32
C HIS A 282 10.56 5.40 9.55
N SER A 283 10.53 4.83 10.76
CA SER A 283 9.59 3.75 11.08
C SER A 283 8.15 4.25 11.17
N ARG A 284 7.95 5.44 11.74
CA ARG A 284 6.64 6.10 11.79
C ARG A 284 6.16 6.52 10.40
N ASP A 285 7.04 7.14 9.62
CA ASP A 285 6.74 7.63 8.28
C ASP A 285 6.37 6.46 7.34
N LYS A 286 7.08 5.32 7.44
CA LYS A 286 6.67 4.08 6.76
C LYS A 286 5.31 3.56 7.25
N SER A 287 5.10 3.53 8.56
CA SER A 287 3.85 3.03 9.14
C SER A 287 2.62 3.85 8.79
N ALA A 288 2.78 5.12 8.38
CA ALA A 288 1.67 5.96 7.93
C ALA A 288 0.93 5.41 6.70
N LEU A 289 1.56 4.54 5.92
CA LEU A 289 0.95 3.90 4.75
C LEU A 289 0.19 2.60 5.10
N TYR A 290 0.34 2.06 6.30
CA TYR A 290 -0.28 0.79 6.66
C TYR A 290 -1.75 0.99 7.06
N ARG A 291 -2.65 0.15 6.52
CA ARG A 291 -4.09 0.23 6.82
C ARG A 291 -4.39 0.23 8.32
N GLY A 292 -5.15 1.21 8.79
CA GLY A 292 -5.60 1.29 10.19
C GLY A 292 -4.49 1.51 11.21
N VAL A 293 -3.27 1.87 10.76
CA VAL A 293 -2.13 2.15 11.64
C VAL A 293 -1.95 3.65 11.84
N TYR A 294 -1.79 4.03 13.09
CA TYR A 294 -1.58 5.41 13.53
C TYR A 294 -0.22 5.53 14.20
N PRO A 295 0.81 6.06 13.52
CA PRO A 295 2.14 6.17 14.10
C PRO A 295 2.20 7.24 15.18
N ILE A 296 2.84 6.92 16.30
CA ILE A 296 3.03 7.83 17.45
C ILE A 296 4.52 7.85 17.82
N ASN A 297 5.06 9.06 18.03
CA ASN A 297 6.41 9.22 18.56
C ASN A 297 6.46 8.79 20.02
N PHE A 298 7.26 7.77 20.31
CA PHE A 298 7.42 7.24 21.66
C PHE A 298 8.82 6.66 21.82
N ASP A 299 9.53 7.10 22.86
CA ASP A 299 10.87 6.60 23.18
C ASP A 299 10.85 5.83 24.51
N SER A 300 10.81 4.51 24.40
CA SER A 300 10.81 3.59 25.53
C SER A 300 12.06 3.68 26.41
N THR A 301 13.17 4.22 25.89
CA THR A 301 14.43 4.35 26.62
C THR A 301 14.43 5.50 27.62
N SER A 302 13.55 6.46 27.40
CA SER A 302 13.44 7.68 28.20
C SER A 302 12.54 7.53 29.43
N VAL A 303 11.98 6.34 29.65
CA VAL A 303 10.95 6.09 30.67
C VAL A 303 11.23 4.84 31.50
N ALA A 304 10.86 4.89 32.78
CA ALA A 304 11.06 3.76 33.69
C ALA A 304 10.07 2.60 33.46
N ASN A 305 8.85 2.91 32.99
CA ASN A 305 7.82 1.91 32.69
C ASN A 305 7.22 2.16 31.30
N PRO A 306 7.85 1.60 30.24
CA PRO A 306 7.44 1.83 28.86
C PRO A 306 5.99 1.43 28.56
N ILE A 307 5.47 0.40 29.21
CA ILE A 307 4.12 -0.11 28.95
C ILE A 307 3.07 0.87 29.46
N SER A 308 3.19 1.32 30.71
CA SER A 308 2.25 2.28 31.28
C SER A 308 2.30 3.62 30.56
N GLU A 309 3.50 4.12 30.24
CA GLU A 309 3.66 5.38 29.51
C GLU A 309 3.13 5.31 28.07
N ALA A 310 3.30 4.18 27.38
CA ALA A 310 2.72 3.97 26.05
C ALA A 310 1.19 4.09 26.06
N ILE A 311 0.53 3.48 27.04
CA ILE A 311 -0.93 3.58 27.23
C ILE A 311 -1.33 5.02 27.51
N GLU A 312 -0.60 5.72 28.38
CA GLU A 312 -0.90 7.13 28.71
C GLU A 312 -0.71 8.07 27.51
N VAL A 313 0.28 7.84 26.65
CA VAL A 313 0.44 8.61 25.41
C VAL A 313 -0.75 8.41 24.47
N VAL A 314 -1.20 7.17 24.27
CA VAL A 314 -2.38 6.88 23.44
C VAL A 314 -3.66 7.45 24.08
N LYS A 315 -3.81 7.35 25.39
CA LYS A 315 -4.94 7.96 26.13
C LYS A 315 -4.98 9.48 25.98
N LYS A 316 -3.84 10.15 26.07
CA LYS A 316 -3.72 11.61 25.87
C LYS A 316 -4.09 12.06 24.45
N SER A 317 -3.96 11.18 23.45
CA SER A 317 -4.43 11.47 22.08
C SER A 317 -5.94 11.38 21.90
N GLY A 318 -6.68 10.94 22.94
CA GLY A 318 -8.15 10.91 22.94
C GLY A 318 -8.77 9.66 22.34
N HIS A 319 -7.97 8.64 21.99
CA HIS A 319 -8.45 7.43 21.32
C HIS A 319 -8.87 6.30 22.27
N ILE A 320 -8.39 6.31 23.52
CA ILE A 320 -8.75 5.33 24.57
C ILE A 320 -9.06 6.05 25.88
N LYS A 321 -9.85 5.43 26.76
CA LYS A 321 -10.23 5.98 28.08
C LYS A 321 -10.10 4.94 29.19
N ALA A 322 -10.16 5.40 30.44
CA ALA A 322 -10.19 4.50 31.60
C ALA A 322 -11.37 3.53 31.53
N GLY A 323 -11.12 2.26 31.84
CA GLY A 323 -12.07 1.15 31.72
C GLY A 323 -12.08 0.45 30.35
N ASP A 324 -11.41 1.00 29.34
CA ASP A 324 -11.23 0.31 28.06
C ASP A 324 -10.24 -0.85 28.18
N LEU A 325 -10.38 -1.88 27.35
CA LEU A 325 -9.37 -2.92 27.17
C LEU A 325 -8.49 -2.59 25.96
N VAL A 326 -7.19 -2.79 26.08
CA VAL A 326 -6.24 -2.65 24.97
C VAL A 326 -5.37 -3.90 24.83
N ILE A 327 -5.01 -4.22 23.59
CA ILE A 327 -3.98 -5.22 23.29
C ILE A 327 -2.66 -4.50 23.10
N LEU A 328 -1.60 -4.92 23.80
CA LEU A 328 -0.28 -4.34 23.69
C LEU A 328 0.74 -5.40 23.27
N THR A 329 1.52 -5.11 22.23
CA THR A 329 2.63 -5.97 21.78
C THR A 329 3.98 -5.28 21.98
N HIS A 330 4.99 -6.05 22.40
CA HIS A 330 6.37 -5.58 22.54
C HIS A 330 7.37 -6.76 22.44
N GLY A 331 8.66 -6.44 22.41
CA GLY A 331 9.73 -7.43 22.65
C GLY A 331 10.16 -7.42 24.11
N ASP A 332 10.50 -8.56 24.68
CA ASP A 332 11.05 -8.63 26.05
C ASP A 332 12.37 -7.88 26.18
N VAL A 333 13.18 -7.92 25.11
CA VAL A 333 14.31 -7.01 24.91
C VAL A 333 13.83 -5.85 24.07
N MET A 334 13.64 -4.70 24.72
CA MET A 334 13.30 -3.45 24.04
C MET A 334 14.43 -3.04 23.09
N GLU A 335 14.12 -2.16 22.13
CA GLU A 335 15.10 -1.59 21.19
C GLU A 335 15.73 -2.57 20.19
N THR A 336 15.24 -3.80 20.13
CA THR A 336 15.71 -4.80 19.17
C THR A 336 14.70 -4.94 18.03
N VAL A 337 15.18 -4.87 16.78
CA VAL A 337 14.33 -5.06 15.59
C VAL A 337 14.05 -6.56 15.40
N GLY A 338 12.79 -6.90 15.13
CA GLY A 338 12.39 -8.29 14.83
C GLY A 338 12.27 -9.22 16.05
N SER A 339 12.21 -8.65 17.26
CA SER A 339 12.17 -9.40 18.53
C SER A 339 10.81 -9.35 19.23
N SER A 340 9.75 -8.78 18.61
CA SER A 340 8.43 -8.76 19.24
C SER A 340 7.96 -10.19 19.49
N ASN A 341 7.73 -10.52 20.76
CA ASN A 341 7.43 -11.86 21.24
C ASN A 341 6.37 -11.87 22.35
N THR A 342 5.95 -10.70 22.83
CA THR A 342 5.03 -10.56 23.96
C THR A 342 3.74 -9.85 23.55
N CYS A 343 2.61 -10.38 24.01
CA CYS A 343 1.26 -9.82 23.86
C CYS A 343 0.61 -9.71 25.25
N LYS A 344 0.05 -8.55 25.58
CA LYS A 344 -0.63 -8.26 26.85
C LYS A 344 -2.02 -7.72 26.59
N ILE A 345 -2.98 -8.15 27.40
CA ILE A 345 -4.33 -7.61 27.46
C ILE A 345 -4.39 -6.77 28.73
N ILE A 346 -4.67 -5.47 28.59
CA ILE A 346 -4.55 -4.51 29.70
C ILE A 346 -5.82 -3.68 29.78
N GLU A 347 -6.37 -3.54 30.99
CA GLU A 347 -7.40 -2.56 31.30
C GLU A 347 -6.75 -1.19 31.56
N VAL A 348 -7.20 -0.18 30.83
CA VAL A 348 -6.72 1.20 30.97
C VAL A 348 -7.22 1.77 32.29
N ARG A 349 -6.31 2.28 33.12
CA ARG A 349 -6.63 2.87 34.43
C ARG A 349 -6.82 4.38 34.38
#